data_AF-A0A930N5Z0-F1
#
_entry.id   AF-A0A930N5Z0-F1
#
_cell.length_a   1.000
_cell.length_b   1.000
_cell.length_c   1.000
_cell.angle_alpha   90.00
_cell.angle_beta   90.00
_cell.angle_gamma   90.00
#
_symmetry.space_group_name_H-M   'P 1'
#
loop_
_entity.id
_entity.type
_entity.pdbx_description
1 polymer ?
#
loop_
_entity_poly.entity_id
_entity_poly.type
_entity_poly.pdbx_seq_one_letter_code
_entity_poly.pdbx_strand_id
1 'polypeptide(L)'
;MKKTLFFICALALNLTASAQIFTTPKGKLIDNMYRNSDSWVKKGWTSMEPGKYEGLASKIVEGDDGYLYVYNPLSGFNSNSWLKLEKVGEGRYKAVLPQIIFKDNDGGDDDDEEGGNTERIFKLNRMIATGKDQYKVVEASKNYMEYTWDGKTLKMLGAGSKNEILGVVYGEDEWESRYGDWNVTIQTSTDKLITPPNTAQNVQYTVTSRENTSPRLIDAAIEGNDIYLKGLFKSEKLANVWVKITRQGDKAVMLSNQYLGVTKATDYMRFSNDTSAYHTYAAVFNDAAAATNELEFSVNVATGVLTANNILKIMFGKSSATNMPKVDLESYEELVLTPYQAVAGKPETPKLHYCSAADSYDYTQKITTLAFYVKNVSVDGKYLNPEKMYYNIYLNDSKTPFTFEKSRYYYLEKDITDIPFNYS
;
A
#
# COMPACT_ATOMS: atom_id res chain seq x y z
N MET A 1 6.45 -69.97 29.11
CA MET A 1 6.07 -70.29 27.71
C MET A 1 4.55 -70.05 27.60
N LYS A 2 3.98 -69.37 26.59
CA LYS A 2 4.49 -68.84 25.32
C LYS A 2 4.09 -67.35 25.12
N LYS A 3 4.80 -66.65 24.22
CA LYS A 3 4.40 -65.35 23.63
C LYS A 3 3.36 -65.55 22.52
N THR A 4 2.74 -64.44 22.05
CA THR A 4 2.38 -64.06 20.64
C THR A 4 1.26 -63.00 20.69
N LEU A 5 1.60 -61.71 20.50
CA LEU A 5 1.24 -60.81 19.37
C LEU A 5 -0.29 -60.56 19.18
N PHE A 6 -0.77 -59.33 19.39
CA PHE A 6 -0.90 -58.23 18.41
C PHE A 6 -1.86 -58.54 17.24
N PHE A 7 -2.93 -57.75 17.07
CA PHE A 7 -3.00 -56.79 15.96
C PHE A 7 -4.08 -55.70 16.12
N ILE A 8 -3.75 -54.54 15.55
CA ILE A 8 -4.39 -53.24 15.52
C ILE A 8 -5.78 -53.25 14.86
N CYS A 9 -6.71 -52.43 15.38
CA CYS A 9 -7.76 -51.79 14.57
C CYS A 9 -8.12 -50.39 15.12
N ALA A 10 -7.13 -49.49 15.14
CA ALA A 10 -7.35 -48.07 15.36
C ALA A 10 -7.65 -47.39 14.01
N LEU A 11 -8.84 -47.62 13.45
CA LEU A 11 -9.33 -46.89 12.28
C LEU A 11 -9.91 -45.54 12.71
N ALA A 12 -9.06 -44.65 13.20
CA ALA A 12 -9.42 -43.26 13.40
C ALA A 12 -9.43 -42.56 12.04
N LEU A 13 -10.62 -42.14 11.56
CA LEU A 13 -10.69 -41.16 10.48
C LEU A 13 -10.14 -39.83 11.00
N ASN A 14 -8.90 -39.51 10.66
CA ASN A 14 -8.30 -38.20 10.92
C ASN A 14 -8.93 -37.16 9.99
N LEU A 15 -10.13 -36.70 10.34
CA LEU A 15 -10.82 -35.52 9.81
C LEU A 15 -10.70 -34.34 10.79
N THR A 16 -9.53 -34.17 11.39
CA THR A 16 -9.16 -32.95 12.12
C THR A 16 -8.54 -31.97 11.14
N ALA A 17 -9.31 -30.98 10.67
CA ALA A 17 -8.74 -29.82 10.00
C ALA A 17 -7.69 -29.17 10.91
N SER A 18 -6.56 -28.71 10.36
CA SER A 18 -5.52 -28.10 11.19
C SER A 18 -6.07 -26.87 11.91
N ALA A 19 -5.77 -26.76 13.21
CA ALA A 19 -6.04 -25.55 13.98
C ALA A 19 -5.30 -24.36 13.35
N GLN A 20 -5.92 -23.18 13.49
CA GLN A 20 -5.39 -21.94 12.93
C GLN A 20 -4.15 -21.46 13.69
N ILE A 21 -3.10 -21.11 12.94
CA ILE A 21 -1.84 -20.65 13.49
C ILE A 21 -1.76 -19.13 13.30
N PHE A 22 -1.95 -18.38 14.39
CA PHE A 22 -1.84 -16.91 14.41
C PHE A 22 -0.50 -16.44 14.98
N THR A 23 -0.09 -17.04 16.10
CA THR A 23 1.17 -16.73 16.77
C THR A 23 2.35 -17.14 15.90
N THR A 24 3.33 -16.26 15.71
CA THR A 24 4.59 -16.57 15.03
C THR A 24 5.21 -17.85 15.58
N PRO A 25 5.39 -18.90 14.75
CA PRO A 25 6.01 -20.15 15.18
C PRO A 25 7.46 -19.94 15.65
N LYS A 26 7.95 -20.85 16.50
CA LYS A 26 9.35 -20.80 16.97
C LYS A 26 10.30 -21.25 15.86
N GLY A 27 11.37 -20.49 15.67
CA GLY A 27 12.39 -20.75 14.67
C GLY A 27 13.00 -19.47 14.13
N LYS A 28 13.68 -19.57 13.00
CA LYS A 28 14.29 -18.42 12.31
C LYS A 28 13.24 -17.71 11.44
N LEU A 29 12.80 -16.55 11.91
CA LEU A 29 11.96 -15.64 11.13
C LEU A 29 12.76 -14.96 10.01
N ILE A 30 12.24 -15.06 8.79
CA ILE A 30 12.67 -14.36 7.59
C ILE A 30 11.53 -13.41 7.19
N ASP A 31 11.70 -12.13 7.51
CA ASP A 31 10.75 -11.05 7.22
C ASP A 31 11.13 -10.35 5.88
N ASN A 32 10.34 -9.35 5.47
CA ASN A 32 10.58 -8.57 4.26
C ASN A 32 10.64 -9.45 2.98
N MET A 33 9.83 -10.51 2.93
CA MET A 33 9.73 -11.41 1.78
C MET A 33 8.75 -10.85 0.76
N TYR A 34 9.17 -10.84 -0.49
CA TYR A 34 8.43 -10.37 -1.65
C TYR A 34 7.67 -11.56 -2.29
N ARG A 35 6.34 -11.55 -2.22
CA ARG A 35 5.45 -12.53 -2.85
C ARG A 35 4.94 -12.01 -4.20
N ASN A 36 4.91 -12.88 -5.19
CA ASN A 36 4.07 -12.75 -6.37
C ASN A 36 3.20 -14.01 -6.55
N SER A 37 2.04 -13.83 -7.18
CA SER A 37 1.18 -14.91 -7.63
C SER A 37 0.39 -14.48 -8.86
N ASP A 38 0.03 -15.46 -9.67
CA ASP A 38 -1.13 -15.30 -10.53
C ASP A 38 -2.37 -15.69 -9.70
N SER A 39 -3.46 -14.95 -9.81
CA SER A 39 -4.60 -15.03 -8.89
C SER A 39 -5.90 -14.63 -9.57
N TRP A 40 -7.01 -15.04 -8.97
CA TRP A 40 -8.26 -14.31 -9.11
C TRP A 40 -8.11 -12.90 -8.49
N VAL A 41 -8.44 -11.87 -9.25
CA VAL A 41 -8.38 -10.46 -8.82
C VAL A 41 -9.73 -9.78 -9.06
N LYS A 42 -10.11 -8.84 -8.20
CA LYS A 42 -11.39 -8.13 -8.29
C LYS A 42 -11.44 -7.24 -9.53
N LYS A 43 -12.53 -7.35 -10.30
CA LYS A 43 -12.87 -6.53 -11.47
C LYS A 43 -14.05 -5.58 -11.17
N GLY A 44 -14.21 -5.22 -9.89
CA GLY A 44 -15.34 -4.45 -9.37
C GLY A 44 -15.83 -5.02 -8.05
N TRP A 45 -17.10 -4.75 -7.72
CA TRP A 45 -17.74 -5.19 -6.47
C TRP A 45 -18.11 -6.68 -6.45
N THR A 46 -18.58 -7.22 -7.58
CA THR A 46 -19.18 -8.57 -7.68
C THR A 46 -18.48 -9.48 -8.68
N SER A 47 -17.47 -9.00 -9.40
CA SER A 47 -16.81 -9.70 -10.51
C SER A 47 -15.33 -9.93 -10.24
N MET A 48 -14.83 -11.05 -10.76
CA MET A 48 -13.45 -11.48 -10.66
C MET A 48 -12.89 -11.75 -12.06
N GLU A 49 -11.58 -11.58 -12.23
CA GLU A 49 -10.87 -12.00 -13.45
C GLU A 49 -9.50 -12.61 -13.11
N PRO A 50 -8.90 -13.41 -14.01
CA PRO A 50 -7.53 -13.85 -13.85
C PRO A 50 -6.59 -12.65 -13.98
N GLY A 51 -5.65 -12.52 -13.05
CA GLY A 51 -4.61 -11.50 -13.09
C GLY A 51 -3.48 -11.84 -12.15
N LYS A 52 -2.71 -10.82 -11.74
CA LYS A 52 -1.54 -10.96 -10.86
C LYS A 52 -1.68 -10.17 -9.56
N TYR A 53 -1.11 -10.68 -8.47
CA TYR A 53 -0.65 -9.89 -7.33
C TYR A 53 0.88 -9.86 -7.35
N GLU A 54 1.46 -8.66 -7.25
CA GLU A 54 2.90 -8.43 -7.39
C GLU A 54 3.42 -7.68 -6.16
N GLY A 55 4.53 -8.15 -5.59
CA GLY A 55 5.16 -7.54 -4.42
C GLY A 55 4.35 -7.56 -3.12
N LEU A 56 3.49 -8.54 -2.89
CA LEU A 56 2.86 -8.72 -1.57
C LEU A 56 3.93 -8.92 -0.49
N ALA A 57 3.83 -8.20 0.62
CA ALA A 57 4.72 -8.36 1.76
C ALA A 57 4.35 -9.61 2.56
N SER A 58 5.31 -10.52 2.71
CA SER A 58 5.15 -11.84 3.30
C SER A 58 6.30 -12.14 4.28
N LYS A 59 6.17 -13.25 5.01
CA LYS A 59 7.17 -13.74 5.97
C LYS A 59 7.25 -15.26 5.91
N ILE A 60 8.42 -15.82 6.18
CA ILE A 60 8.61 -17.26 6.37
C ILE A 60 9.28 -17.50 7.72
N VAL A 61 8.85 -18.52 8.47
CA VAL A 61 9.64 -19.07 9.58
C VAL A 61 10.19 -20.41 9.17
N GLU A 62 11.51 -20.58 9.30
CA GLU A 62 12.15 -21.89 9.31
C GLU A 62 12.05 -22.42 10.74
N GLY A 63 11.10 -23.35 10.97
CA GLY A 63 10.71 -23.78 12.30
C GLY A 63 11.74 -24.67 12.99
N ASP A 64 11.88 -24.52 14.31
CA ASP A 64 12.73 -25.40 15.14
C ASP A 64 12.25 -26.88 15.12
N ASP A 65 10.99 -27.09 14.73
CA ASP A 65 10.32 -28.37 14.55
C ASP A 65 10.49 -28.96 13.12
N GLY A 66 11.27 -28.31 12.26
CA GLY A 66 11.57 -28.77 10.90
C GLY A 66 10.51 -28.46 9.85
N TYR A 67 9.45 -27.74 10.20
CA TYR A 67 8.42 -27.26 9.27
C TYR A 67 8.78 -25.87 8.73
N LEU A 68 8.23 -25.52 7.56
CA LEU A 68 8.17 -24.12 7.13
C LEU A 68 6.80 -23.54 7.43
N TYR A 69 6.77 -22.27 7.78
CA TYR A 69 5.53 -21.53 8.02
C TYR A 69 5.48 -20.28 7.15
N VAL A 70 4.41 -20.12 6.39
CA VAL A 70 4.24 -19.01 5.43
C VAL A 70 3.15 -18.07 5.91
N TYR A 71 3.52 -16.82 6.23
CA TYR A 71 2.57 -15.80 6.66
C TYR A 71 1.71 -15.30 5.52
N ASN A 72 0.42 -15.05 5.79
CA ASN A 72 -0.59 -14.65 4.81
C ASN A 72 -0.49 -15.49 3.53
N PRO A 73 -0.86 -16.78 3.60
CA PRO A 73 -0.55 -17.76 2.57
C PRO A 73 -1.22 -17.51 1.21
N LEU A 74 -2.20 -16.63 1.15
CA LEU A 74 -3.01 -16.36 -0.04
C LEU A 74 -3.12 -14.87 -0.34
N SER A 75 -3.09 -14.54 -1.63
CA SER A 75 -3.11 -13.16 -2.13
C SER A 75 -4.52 -12.54 -2.10
N GLY A 76 -4.59 -11.24 -1.84
CA GLY A 76 -5.85 -10.52 -1.64
C GLY A 76 -6.60 -10.85 -0.33
N PHE A 77 -6.13 -11.84 0.45
CA PHE A 77 -6.75 -12.28 1.70
C PHE A 77 -5.79 -12.20 2.88
N ASN A 78 -5.83 -11.07 3.60
CA ASN A 78 -5.00 -10.80 4.76
C ASN A 78 -5.48 -11.56 6.01
N SER A 79 -5.27 -12.88 6.00
CA SER A 79 -5.68 -13.82 7.06
C SER A 79 -5.05 -13.58 8.45
N ASN A 80 -3.93 -12.85 8.51
CA ASN A 80 -3.03 -12.72 9.66
C ASN A 80 -2.64 -14.08 10.30
N SER A 81 -2.41 -15.08 9.45
CA SER A 81 -2.14 -16.46 9.84
C SER A 81 -0.94 -17.07 9.12
N TRP A 82 -0.54 -18.27 9.56
CA TRP A 82 0.56 -19.05 9.00
C TRP A 82 0.05 -20.37 8.40
N LEU A 83 0.35 -20.61 7.12
CA LEU A 83 0.22 -21.95 6.52
C LEU A 83 1.43 -22.80 6.92
N LYS A 84 1.20 -24.03 7.40
CA LYS A 84 2.24 -24.99 7.75
C LYS A 84 2.60 -25.88 6.56
N LEU A 85 3.89 -26.04 6.30
CA LEU A 85 4.44 -26.87 5.23
C LEU A 85 5.39 -27.93 5.83
N GLU A 86 5.11 -29.20 5.55
CA GLU A 86 5.86 -30.37 6.01
C GLU A 86 7.09 -30.63 5.12
N LYS A 87 8.27 -30.85 5.72
CA LYS A 87 9.46 -31.24 4.97
C LYS A 87 9.29 -32.67 4.44
N VAL A 88 9.30 -32.83 3.12
CA VAL A 88 9.22 -34.15 2.46
C VAL A 88 10.54 -34.59 1.83
N GLY A 89 11.54 -33.71 1.81
CA GLY A 89 12.91 -33.99 1.37
C GLY A 89 13.78 -32.73 1.48
N GLU A 90 15.05 -32.82 1.10
CA GLU A 90 15.90 -31.62 1.05
C GLU A 90 15.38 -30.62 0.02
N GLY A 91 15.18 -29.39 0.48
CA GLY A 91 14.56 -28.31 -0.29
C GLY A 91 13.12 -28.56 -0.77
N ARG A 92 12.43 -29.63 -0.31
CA ARG A 92 11.06 -29.97 -0.75
C ARG A 92 10.08 -30.03 0.41
N TYR A 93 8.96 -29.35 0.24
CA TYR A 93 7.95 -29.15 1.28
C TYR A 93 6.53 -29.39 0.75
N LYS A 94 5.59 -29.68 1.65
CA LYS A 94 4.20 -30.02 1.33
C LYS A 94 3.23 -29.36 2.33
N ALA A 95 2.35 -28.49 1.87
CA ALA A 95 1.20 -28.09 2.68
C ALA A 95 0.11 -29.16 2.55
N VAL A 96 -0.12 -29.95 3.61
CA VAL A 96 -1.28 -30.85 3.69
C VAL A 96 -2.52 -30.03 4.02
N LEU A 97 -3.62 -30.23 3.29
CA LEU A 97 -4.83 -29.40 3.35
C LEU A 97 -6.06 -30.29 3.67
N PRO A 98 -7.12 -29.75 4.31
CA PRO A 98 -7.36 -28.33 4.62
C PRO A 98 -6.60 -27.78 5.83
N GLN A 99 -6.26 -26.49 5.78
CA GLN A 99 -5.78 -25.69 6.92
C GLN A 99 -6.54 -24.36 7.03
N ILE A 100 -6.87 -23.94 8.25
CA ILE A 100 -7.28 -22.57 8.60
C ILE A 100 -5.98 -21.80 8.87
N ILE A 101 -5.63 -20.60 8.40
CA ILE A 101 -6.26 -19.46 7.69
C ILE A 101 -7.11 -18.44 8.45
N PHE A 102 -8.45 -18.47 8.44
CA PHE A 102 -9.24 -17.37 9.00
C PHE A 102 -10.53 -17.79 9.71
N LYS A 103 -10.92 -16.99 10.70
CA LYS A 103 -12.15 -17.09 11.49
C LYS A 103 -12.68 -15.70 11.77
N ASP A 104 -13.98 -15.50 11.62
CA ASP A 104 -14.72 -14.31 12.07
C ASP A 104 -16.11 -14.74 12.57
N ASN A 105 -16.91 -13.78 13.04
CA ASN A 105 -18.29 -14.00 13.49
C ASN A 105 -19.30 -13.25 12.61
N ASP A 106 -18.99 -13.01 11.34
CA ASP A 106 -19.85 -12.22 10.44
C ASP A 106 -20.70 -13.15 9.53
N GLY A 107 -21.09 -14.33 10.03
CA GLY A 107 -22.09 -15.19 9.42
C GLY A 107 -23.48 -14.94 10.00
N GLY A 108 -24.51 -15.54 9.39
CA GLY A 108 -25.92 -15.28 9.69
C GLY A 108 -26.60 -14.64 8.47
N ASP A 109 -27.93 -14.63 8.47
CA ASP A 109 -28.74 -13.95 7.45
C ASP A 109 -29.29 -12.65 8.05
N ASP A 110 -29.29 -11.56 7.28
CA ASP A 110 -29.77 -10.24 7.76
C ASP A 110 -31.30 -10.21 7.96
N ASP A 111 -32.01 -11.22 7.42
CA ASP A 111 -33.47 -11.37 7.45
C ASP A 111 -34.00 -12.23 8.62
N ASP A 112 -33.13 -12.87 9.44
CA ASP A 112 -33.55 -13.67 10.60
C ASP A 112 -33.78 -12.79 11.85
N GLU A 113 -35.00 -12.81 12.42
CA GLU A 113 -35.39 -11.98 13.59
C GLU A 113 -34.55 -12.24 14.87
N GLU A 114 -33.78 -13.34 14.95
CA GLU A 114 -32.85 -13.60 16.06
C GLU A 114 -31.43 -12.98 15.86
N GLY A 115 -31.12 -12.39 14.70
CA GLY A 115 -29.98 -11.48 14.50
C GLY A 115 -28.60 -11.99 14.94
N GLY A 116 -28.37 -13.31 14.86
CA GLY A 116 -27.23 -13.99 15.47
C GLY A 116 -26.01 -14.08 14.56
N ASN A 117 -25.02 -13.20 14.77
CA ASN A 117 -23.67 -13.32 14.23
C ASN A 117 -23.06 -14.72 14.49
N THR A 118 -22.87 -15.54 13.45
CA THR A 118 -22.33 -16.92 13.53
C THR A 118 -20.86 -17.01 13.12
N GLU A 119 -20.12 -17.98 13.70
CA GLU A 119 -18.69 -18.18 13.39
C GLU A 119 -18.50 -18.71 11.95
N ARG A 120 -17.77 -17.96 11.13
CA ARG A 120 -17.31 -18.41 9.81
C ARG A 120 -15.90 -18.98 9.91
N ILE A 121 -15.68 -20.17 9.35
CA ILE A 121 -14.36 -20.83 9.32
C ILE A 121 -13.88 -20.98 7.89
N PHE A 122 -12.84 -20.24 7.53
CA PHE A 122 -12.24 -20.26 6.21
C PHE A 122 -11.08 -21.26 6.17
N LYS A 123 -11.00 -22.09 5.13
CA LYS A 123 -10.00 -23.15 4.97
C LYS A 123 -9.31 -23.04 3.62
N LEU A 124 -7.99 -23.18 3.57
CA LEU A 124 -7.27 -23.38 2.31
C LEU A 124 -7.42 -24.82 1.83
N ASN A 125 -7.66 -24.96 0.52
CA ASN A 125 -7.77 -26.23 -0.17
C ASN A 125 -7.04 -26.18 -1.52
N ARG A 126 -6.57 -27.34 -1.99
CA ARG A 126 -6.24 -27.53 -3.39
C ARG A 126 -7.53 -27.75 -4.17
N MET A 127 -7.75 -26.95 -5.20
CA MET A 127 -8.99 -26.97 -5.98
C MET A 127 -8.67 -27.08 -7.47
N ILE A 128 -9.52 -27.82 -8.19
CA ILE A 128 -9.41 -28.00 -9.65
C ILE A 128 -10.61 -27.40 -10.35
N ALA A 129 -10.38 -26.82 -11.53
CA ALA A 129 -11.43 -26.22 -12.34
C ALA A 129 -12.41 -27.31 -12.85
N THR A 130 -13.70 -27.05 -12.71
CA THR A 130 -14.81 -27.92 -13.15
C THR A 130 -15.60 -27.36 -14.33
N GLY A 131 -15.48 -26.05 -14.56
CA GLY A 131 -16.18 -25.31 -15.60
C GLY A 131 -15.51 -23.97 -15.85
N LYS A 132 -16.24 -23.04 -16.47
CA LYS A 132 -15.76 -21.66 -16.60
C LYS A 132 -15.77 -21.02 -15.22
N ASP A 133 -14.58 -20.78 -14.68
CA ASP A 133 -14.34 -19.99 -13.46
C ASP A 133 -15.08 -20.60 -12.24
N GLN A 134 -15.19 -21.93 -12.23
CA GLN A 134 -15.80 -22.78 -11.20
C GLN A 134 -14.79 -23.83 -10.75
N TYR A 135 -14.78 -24.15 -9.46
CA TYR A 135 -13.79 -25.04 -8.83
C TYR A 135 -14.44 -26.02 -7.86
N LYS A 136 -13.78 -27.16 -7.64
CA LYS A 136 -14.08 -28.07 -6.52
C LYS A 136 -12.81 -28.45 -5.77
N VAL A 137 -12.94 -28.72 -4.47
CA VAL A 137 -11.88 -29.33 -3.67
C VAL A 137 -11.53 -30.70 -4.27
N VAL A 138 -10.23 -31.03 -4.31
CA VAL A 138 -9.78 -32.37 -4.74
C VAL A 138 -10.05 -33.42 -3.65
N GLU A 139 -10.06 -34.70 -4.01
CA GLU A 139 -10.18 -35.78 -3.03
C GLU A 139 -9.11 -35.68 -1.91
N ALA A 140 -9.46 -36.05 -0.69
CA ALA A 140 -8.63 -35.84 0.50
C ALA A 140 -7.19 -36.38 0.38
N SER A 141 -7.00 -37.50 -0.33
CA SER A 141 -5.68 -38.10 -0.59
C SER A 141 -4.75 -37.23 -1.47
N LYS A 142 -5.33 -36.31 -2.26
CA LYS A 142 -4.65 -35.38 -3.17
C LYS A 142 -4.70 -33.92 -2.70
N ASN A 143 -5.36 -33.63 -1.58
CA ASN A 143 -5.55 -32.27 -1.07
C ASN A 143 -4.28 -31.76 -0.37
N TYR A 144 -3.32 -31.35 -1.18
CA TYR A 144 -2.05 -30.80 -0.73
C TYR A 144 -1.37 -29.98 -1.83
N MET A 145 -0.61 -28.97 -1.45
CA MET A 145 0.26 -28.23 -2.37
C MET A 145 1.74 -28.55 -2.10
N GLU A 146 2.52 -28.77 -3.15
CA GLU A 146 3.97 -28.98 -3.04
C GLU A 146 4.74 -27.69 -3.29
N TYR A 147 5.91 -27.56 -2.65
CA TYR A 147 6.78 -26.40 -2.74
C TYR A 147 8.27 -26.80 -2.78
N THR A 148 9.09 -25.96 -3.41
CA THR A 148 10.55 -25.95 -3.20
C THR A 148 10.98 -24.78 -2.34
N TRP A 149 11.99 -24.96 -1.48
CA TRP A 149 12.64 -23.92 -0.68
C TRP A 149 14.16 -24.06 -0.76
N ASP A 150 14.88 -22.98 -1.11
CA ASP A 150 16.35 -22.95 -1.22
C ASP A 150 17.04 -22.10 -0.13
N GLY A 151 16.29 -21.66 0.90
CA GLY A 151 16.76 -20.70 1.91
C GLY A 151 16.52 -19.22 1.56
N LYS A 152 16.03 -18.92 0.35
CA LYS A 152 15.70 -17.56 -0.13
C LYS A 152 14.37 -17.48 -0.87
N THR A 153 14.02 -18.52 -1.63
CA THR A 153 12.89 -18.57 -2.57
C THR A 153 12.02 -19.78 -2.28
N LEU A 154 10.76 -19.55 -1.92
CA LEU A 154 9.71 -20.55 -1.88
C LEU A 154 8.94 -20.50 -3.20
N LYS A 155 8.79 -21.63 -3.88
CA LYS A 155 8.01 -21.72 -5.12
C LYS A 155 6.99 -22.85 -5.05
N MET A 156 5.75 -22.56 -5.40
CA MET A 156 4.67 -23.55 -5.50
C MET A 156 4.82 -24.42 -6.76
N LEU A 157 4.49 -25.71 -6.63
CA LEU A 157 4.52 -26.70 -7.70
C LEU A 157 3.11 -27.19 -8.04
N GLY A 158 2.94 -27.80 -9.22
CA GLY A 158 1.66 -28.37 -9.69
C GLY A 158 0.68 -27.34 -10.25
N ALA A 159 0.32 -26.34 -9.45
CA ALA A 159 -0.59 -25.25 -9.83
C ALA A 159 0.12 -24.15 -10.65
N GLY A 160 0.40 -24.44 -11.93
CA GLY A 160 1.04 -23.48 -12.86
C GLY A 160 0.06 -22.64 -13.70
N SER A 161 -1.25 -22.84 -13.57
CA SER A 161 -2.28 -22.11 -14.32
C SER A 161 -3.60 -22.15 -13.55
N LYS A 162 -4.58 -21.30 -13.93
CA LYS A 162 -5.90 -21.25 -13.28
C LYS A 162 -6.71 -22.55 -13.29
N ASN A 163 -6.25 -23.62 -13.96
CA ASN A 163 -6.93 -24.93 -13.92
C ASN A 163 -6.76 -25.64 -12.56
N GLU A 164 -5.76 -25.27 -11.78
CA GLU A 164 -5.51 -25.79 -10.43
C GLU A 164 -5.05 -24.64 -9.52
N ILE A 165 -5.70 -24.45 -8.38
CA ILE A 165 -5.46 -23.31 -7.48
C ILE A 165 -5.33 -23.74 -6.03
N LEU A 166 -4.63 -22.93 -5.24
CA LEU A 166 -4.79 -22.85 -3.80
C LEU A 166 -5.93 -21.88 -3.52
N GLY A 167 -7.11 -22.38 -3.14
CA GLY A 167 -8.34 -21.60 -2.96
C GLY A 167 -8.83 -21.58 -1.53
N VAL A 168 -9.67 -20.58 -1.18
CA VAL A 168 -10.39 -20.54 0.10
C VAL A 168 -11.74 -21.25 -0.05
N VAL A 169 -12.12 -21.98 1.00
CA VAL A 169 -13.45 -22.55 1.21
C VAL A 169 -14.07 -21.95 2.46
N TYR A 170 -15.36 -21.66 2.39
CA TYR A 170 -16.26 -21.42 3.51
C TYR A 170 -17.58 -22.15 3.21
N GLY A 171 -18.23 -22.76 4.21
CA GLY A 171 -19.44 -23.57 4.02
C GLY A 171 -19.18 -24.99 3.48
N GLU A 172 -20.05 -25.46 2.58
CA GLU A 172 -20.14 -26.85 2.07
C GLU A 172 -19.05 -27.22 1.02
N ASP A 173 -17.79 -26.96 1.34
CA ASP A 173 -16.65 -27.11 0.41
C ASP A 173 -16.73 -26.26 -0.88
N GLU A 174 -17.63 -25.27 -0.90
CA GLU A 174 -17.73 -24.28 -1.97
C GLU A 174 -16.54 -23.31 -1.98
N TRP A 175 -16.12 -22.95 -3.19
CA TRP A 175 -15.04 -21.99 -3.38
C TRP A 175 -15.51 -20.57 -3.06
N GLU A 176 -14.83 -19.91 -2.14
CA GLU A 176 -14.95 -18.47 -1.95
C GLU A 176 -14.34 -17.76 -3.16
N SER A 177 -15.21 -17.44 -4.13
CA SER A 177 -14.89 -16.96 -5.48
C SER A 177 -13.95 -15.76 -5.56
N ARG A 178 -13.79 -15.02 -4.46
CA ARG A 178 -12.90 -13.86 -4.37
C ARG A 178 -11.42 -14.23 -4.24
N TYR A 179 -11.07 -15.46 -3.87
CA TYR A 179 -9.72 -15.81 -3.42
C TYR A 179 -9.20 -17.15 -3.97
N GLY A 180 -8.16 -17.09 -4.81
CA GLY A 180 -7.47 -18.29 -5.30
C GLY A 180 -6.18 -17.98 -6.07
N ASP A 181 -5.07 -18.52 -5.60
CA ASP A 181 -3.73 -18.33 -6.15
C ASP A 181 -3.25 -19.54 -6.97
N TRP A 182 -2.49 -19.28 -8.04
CA TRP A 182 -1.61 -20.23 -8.71
C TRP A 182 -0.23 -19.60 -8.97
N ASN A 183 0.76 -20.39 -9.37
CA ASN A 183 2.11 -19.93 -9.72
C ASN A 183 2.83 -19.07 -8.64
N VAL A 184 2.52 -19.32 -7.36
CA VAL A 184 3.03 -18.54 -6.22
C VAL A 184 4.54 -18.68 -6.08
N THR A 185 5.22 -17.53 -5.99
CA THR A 185 6.63 -17.43 -5.60
C THR A 185 6.79 -16.42 -4.47
N ILE A 186 7.56 -16.77 -3.43
CA ILE A 186 7.87 -15.90 -2.29
C ILE A 186 9.39 -15.87 -2.13
N GLN A 187 10.02 -14.71 -2.32
CA GLN A 187 11.49 -14.58 -2.32
C GLN A 187 11.98 -13.51 -1.35
N THR A 188 13.18 -13.66 -0.79
CA THR A 188 13.80 -12.60 0.03
C THR A 188 13.97 -11.33 -0.79
N SER A 189 13.40 -10.20 -0.33
CA SER A 189 13.65 -8.92 -0.98
C SER A 189 15.04 -8.40 -0.62
N THR A 190 15.83 -8.02 -1.63
CA THR A 190 17.10 -7.31 -1.47
C THR A 190 16.93 -5.79 -1.61
N ASP A 191 15.71 -5.31 -1.89
CA ASP A 191 15.44 -3.90 -2.10
C ASP A 191 15.57 -3.10 -0.80
N LYS A 192 16.12 -1.88 -0.91
CA LYS A 192 16.40 -1.00 0.24
C LYS A 192 15.92 0.41 -0.05
N LEU A 193 15.47 1.09 1.00
CA LEU A 193 15.22 2.52 0.94
C LEU A 193 16.51 3.24 0.56
N ILE A 194 16.39 4.22 -0.33
CA ILE A 194 17.49 5.12 -0.65
C ILE A 194 17.73 6.04 0.54
N THR A 195 18.99 6.37 0.79
CA THR A 195 19.41 7.39 1.75
C THR A 195 20.51 8.23 1.11
N PRO A 196 20.46 9.57 1.21
CA PRO A 196 21.57 10.41 0.76
C PRO A 196 22.81 10.15 1.62
N PRO A 197 24.03 10.29 1.07
CA PRO A 197 25.25 10.31 1.87
C PRO A 197 25.25 11.44 2.90
N ASN A 198 25.93 11.23 4.04
CA ASN A 198 26.04 12.25 5.11
C ASN A 198 26.80 13.52 4.68
N THR A 199 27.52 13.47 3.55
CA THR A 199 28.21 14.59 2.91
C THR A 199 27.32 15.43 2.00
N ALA A 200 26.12 14.95 1.67
CA ALA A 200 25.25 15.60 0.71
C ALA A 200 24.76 16.96 1.22
N GLN A 201 24.76 17.97 0.35
CA GLN A 201 24.28 19.30 0.66
C GLN A 201 22.75 19.31 0.71
N ASN A 202 22.17 19.55 1.89
CA ASN A 202 20.74 19.77 2.04
C ASN A 202 20.30 21.06 1.30
N VAL A 203 19.29 20.93 0.45
CA VAL A 203 18.62 22.01 -0.27
C VAL A 203 17.11 21.74 -0.27
N GLN A 204 16.32 22.60 -0.90
CA GLN A 204 14.88 22.36 -1.08
C GLN A 204 14.48 22.59 -2.53
N TYR A 205 13.37 21.99 -2.93
CA TYR A 205 12.73 22.17 -4.22
C TYR A 205 11.25 22.45 -4.02
N THR A 206 10.61 23.18 -4.93
CA THR A 206 9.16 23.11 -5.08
C THR A 206 8.80 22.11 -6.17
N VAL A 207 7.81 21.26 -5.90
CA VAL A 207 7.25 20.31 -6.86
C VAL A 207 5.90 20.81 -7.40
N THR A 208 5.73 20.71 -8.72
CA THR A 208 4.43 20.83 -9.43
C THR A 208 4.30 19.73 -10.47
N SER A 209 3.08 19.51 -10.98
CA SER A 209 2.81 18.64 -12.12
C SER A 209 1.62 19.17 -12.93
N ARG A 210 1.30 18.54 -14.06
CA ARG A 210 0.17 18.90 -14.94
C ARG A 210 -1.13 19.09 -14.14
N GLU A 211 -1.45 18.14 -13.25
CA GLU A 211 -2.66 18.19 -12.41
C GLU A 211 -2.46 19.00 -11.12
N ASN A 212 -1.22 19.08 -10.60
CA ASN A 212 -0.90 19.75 -9.34
C ASN A 212 -0.07 21.01 -9.62
N THR A 213 -0.73 22.04 -10.14
CA THR A 213 -0.11 23.33 -10.49
C THR A 213 0.23 24.21 -9.29
N SER A 214 -0.28 23.89 -8.10
CA SER A 214 0.05 24.58 -6.85
C SER A 214 1.36 24.03 -6.27
N PRO A 215 2.45 24.82 -6.22
CA PRO A 215 3.74 24.33 -5.74
C PRO A 215 3.71 23.91 -4.27
N ARG A 216 4.30 22.74 -4.00
CA ARG A 216 4.56 22.24 -2.64
C ARG A 216 6.07 22.14 -2.40
N LEU A 217 6.51 22.51 -1.21
CA LEU A 217 7.91 22.38 -0.80
C LEU A 217 8.26 20.90 -0.53
N ILE A 218 9.44 20.49 -0.99
CA ILE A 218 10.07 19.19 -0.68
C ILE A 218 11.52 19.40 -0.25
N ASP A 219 12.01 18.51 0.61
CA ASP A 219 13.42 18.46 0.99
C ASP A 219 14.22 17.73 -0.09
N ALA A 220 15.46 18.17 -0.29
CA ALA A 220 16.39 17.51 -1.18
C ALA A 220 17.81 17.49 -0.59
N ALA A 221 18.65 16.59 -1.09
CA ALA A 221 20.07 16.56 -0.79
C ALA A 221 20.86 16.33 -2.09
N ILE A 222 22.00 17.02 -2.26
CA ILE A 222 22.82 16.94 -3.48
C ILE A 222 24.20 16.39 -3.15
N GLU A 223 24.62 15.35 -3.87
CA GLU A 223 25.98 14.77 -3.80
C GLU A 223 26.52 14.64 -5.23
N GLY A 224 27.44 15.53 -5.62
CA GLY A 224 27.94 15.59 -7.00
C GLY A 224 26.81 15.77 -8.02
N ASN A 225 26.58 14.75 -8.85
CA ASN A 225 25.50 14.73 -9.84
C ASN A 225 24.17 14.17 -9.29
N ASP A 226 24.17 13.54 -8.12
CA ASP A 226 22.97 12.94 -7.55
C ASP A 226 22.12 13.97 -6.79
N ILE A 227 20.81 13.93 -7.05
CA ILE A 227 19.78 14.68 -6.33
C ILE A 227 18.87 13.65 -5.65
N TYR A 228 18.87 13.66 -4.33
CA TYR A 228 17.96 12.88 -3.50
C TYR A 228 16.77 13.77 -3.15
N LEU A 229 15.53 13.27 -3.30
CA LEU A 229 14.29 14.00 -3.02
C LEU A 229 13.48 13.27 -1.95
N LYS A 230 13.04 13.97 -0.91
CA LYS A 230 12.24 13.41 0.20
C LYS A 230 10.87 14.07 0.28
N GLY A 231 9.85 13.26 0.54
CA GLY A 231 8.47 13.73 0.59
C GLY A 231 7.96 14.18 -0.78
N LEU A 232 8.44 13.54 -1.86
CA LEU A 232 7.96 13.77 -3.22
C LEU A 232 6.47 13.40 -3.36
N PHE A 233 6.09 12.29 -2.74
CA PHE A 233 4.71 11.78 -2.70
C PHE A 233 3.89 12.41 -1.58
N LYS A 234 2.56 12.44 -1.73
CA LYS A 234 1.59 13.02 -0.78
C LYS A 234 1.26 12.08 0.37
N SER A 235 1.32 10.77 0.17
CA SER A 235 1.05 9.79 1.24
C SER A 235 1.96 10.01 2.45
N GLU A 236 1.36 10.23 3.63
CA GLU A 236 2.10 10.43 4.90
C GLU A 236 3.09 9.29 5.18
N LYS A 237 2.72 8.06 4.80
CA LYS A 237 3.54 6.86 4.93
C LYS A 237 4.89 6.97 4.19
N LEU A 238 4.94 7.80 3.15
CA LEU A 238 6.09 8.04 2.30
C LEU A 238 6.76 9.41 2.53
N ALA A 239 6.26 10.23 3.45
CA ALA A 239 6.75 11.60 3.66
C ALA A 239 8.27 11.68 3.97
N ASN A 240 8.84 10.64 4.58
CA ASN A 240 10.27 10.55 4.91
C ASN A 240 11.09 9.63 3.97
N VAL A 241 10.50 9.17 2.87
CA VAL A 241 11.15 8.28 1.91
C VAL A 241 11.88 9.09 0.85
N TRP A 242 13.11 8.68 0.52
CA TRP A 242 13.93 9.29 -0.52
C TRP A 242 13.79 8.56 -1.86
N VAL A 243 13.75 9.32 -2.95
CA VAL A 243 14.06 8.86 -4.31
C VAL A 243 15.30 9.59 -4.82
N LYS A 244 15.95 9.03 -5.85
CA LYS A 244 17.20 9.56 -6.45
C LYS A 244 17.01 9.86 -7.93
N ILE A 245 17.52 11.00 -8.35
CA ILE A 245 17.74 11.44 -9.73
C ILE A 245 19.25 11.66 -9.91
N THR A 246 19.82 11.34 -11.07
CA THR A 246 21.23 11.64 -11.40
C THR A 246 21.30 12.59 -12.60
N ARG A 247 21.97 13.73 -12.45
CA ARG A 247 22.25 14.69 -13.54
C ARG A 247 23.27 14.14 -14.54
N GLN A 248 23.03 14.43 -15.81
CA GLN A 248 23.80 14.01 -16.97
C GLN A 248 23.85 15.17 -17.98
N GLY A 249 24.57 16.24 -17.63
CA GLY A 249 24.67 17.45 -18.47
C GLY A 249 23.38 18.28 -18.49
N ASP A 250 22.77 18.41 -19.67
CA ASP A 250 21.49 19.08 -19.90
C ASP A 250 20.27 18.20 -19.57
N LYS A 251 20.50 16.96 -19.11
CA LYS A 251 19.48 16.01 -18.67
C LYS A 251 19.67 15.59 -17.21
N ALA A 252 18.64 15.00 -16.64
CA ALA A 252 18.75 14.18 -15.43
C ALA A 252 17.83 12.96 -15.54
N VAL A 253 18.21 11.86 -14.90
CA VAL A 253 17.50 10.58 -15.02
C VAL A 253 17.15 10.04 -13.64
N MET A 254 15.89 9.67 -13.45
CA MET A 254 15.44 8.83 -12.33
C MET A 254 15.20 7.42 -12.85
N LEU A 255 15.90 6.43 -12.30
CA LEU A 255 15.63 5.02 -12.60
C LEU A 255 14.26 4.62 -12.03
N SER A 256 13.51 3.81 -12.79
CA SER A 256 12.25 3.20 -12.41
C SER A 256 12.44 2.10 -11.36
N ASN A 257 11.36 1.72 -10.69
CA ASN A 257 11.33 0.72 -9.62
C ASN A 257 12.25 1.04 -8.42
N GLN A 258 12.33 2.32 -8.01
CA GLN A 258 12.98 2.69 -6.75
C GLN A 258 12.09 2.34 -5.56
N TYR A 259 12.65 1.63 -4.59
CA TYR A 259 11.86 1.07 -3.48
C TYR A 259 11.48 2.13 -2.45
N LEU A 260 10.18 2.16 -2.11
CA LEU A 260 9.56 3.14 -1.22
C LEU A 260 9.19 2.56 0.16
N GLY A 261 9.41 1.26 0.39
CA GLY A 261 9.06 0.58 1.63
C GLY A 261 7.83 -0.31 1.49
N VAL A 262 7.17 -0.61 2.62
CA VAL A 262 5.93 -1.41 2.66
C VAL A 262 4.74 -0.52 3.02
N THR A 263 3.72 -0.52 2.16
CA THR A 263 2.49 0.28 2.31
C THR A 263 1.23 -0.54 2.00
N LYS A 264 0.05 0.06 2.19
CA LYS A 264 -1.27 -0.53 1.91
C LYS A 264 -2.09 0.38 1.00
N ALA A 265 -3.15 -0.15 0.39
CA ALA A 265 -4.09 0.67 -0.39
C ALA A 265 -4.66 1.86 0.41
N THR A 266 -4.96 1.63 1.70
CA THR A 266 -5.46 2.65 2.63
C THR A 266 -4.48 3.79 2.94
N ASP A 267 -3.19 3.64 2.60
CA ASP A 267 -2.18 4.71 2.76
C ASP A 267 -2.27 5.77 1.62
N TYR A 268 -3.13 5.54 0.62
CA TYR A 268 -3.33 6.41 -0.56
C TYR A 268 -4.80 6.81 -0.77
N MET A 269 -5.74 5.91 -0.47
CA MET A 269 -7.19 6.15 -0.62
C MET A 269 -7.93 5.83 0.67
N ARG A 270 -8.93 6.66 1.02
CA ARG A 270 -9.67 6.55 2.29
C ARG A 270 -10.40 5.22 2.48
N PHE A 271 -10.82 4.57 1.40
CA PHE A 271 -11.57 3.32 1.43
C PHE A 271 -10.99 2.31 0.44
N SER A 272 -10.57 1.15 0.94
CA SER A 272 -10.19 0.00 0.12
C SER A 272 -10.57 -1.29 0.84
N ASN A 273 -11.09 -2.26 0.08
CA ASN A 273 -11.37 -3.61 0.55
C ASN A 273 -10.15 -4.55 0.45
N ASP A 274 -9.01 -4.04 0.00
CA ASP A 274 -7.72 -4.75 0.07
C ASP A 274 -6.92 -4.23 1.28
N THR A 275 -6.82 -5.07 2.30
CA THR A 275 -6.12 -4.78 3.56
C THR A 275 -4.68 -5.32 3.59
N SER A 276 -4.24 -5.91 2.47
CA SER A 276 -2.91 -6.48 2.28
C SER A 276 -1.82 -5.40 2.30
N ALA A 277 -0.60 -5.81 2.64
CA ALA A 277 0.58 -4.95 2.58
C ALA A 277 1.44 -5.32 1.38
N TYR A 278 2.03 -4.32 0.73
CA TYR A 278 2.82 -4.48 -0.50
C TYR A 278 4.17 -3.78 -0.35
N HIS A 279 5.20 -4.40 -0.91
CA HIS A 279 6.42 -3.69 -1.31
C HIS A 279 6.06 -2.70 -2.42
N THR A 280 6.38 -1.44 -2.19
CA THR A 280 5.90 -0.32 -3.01
C THR A 280 7.07 0.40 -3.66
N TYR A 281 6.88 0.85 -4.90
CA TYR A 281 7.94 1.38 -5.75
C TYR A 281 7.51 2.66 -6.47
N ALA A 282 8.47 3.57 -6.66
CA ALA A 282 8.35 4.66 -7.61
C ALA A 282 8.71 4.13 -8.99
N ALA A 283 7.73 4.10 -9.89
CA ALA A 283 7.82 3.48 -11.20
C ALA A 283 7.49 4.49 -12.29
N VAL A 284 8.12 4.31 -13.45
CA VAL A 284 8.03 5.24 -14.57
C VAL A 284 7.28 4.60 -15.72
N PHE A 285 6.44 5.40 -16.38
CA PHE A 285 5.62 5.01 -17.51
C PHE A 285 5.71 6.05 -18.63
N ASN A 286 5.81 5.59 -19.88
CA ASN A 286 5.78 6.48 -21.05
C ASN A 286 4.39 7.11 -21.22
N ASP A 287 3.36 6.29 -20.98
CA ASP A 287 1.93 6.61 -21.04
C ASP A 287 1.16 5.67 -20.10
N ALA A 288 -0.16 5.71 -20.06
CA ALA A 288 -0.96 4.85 -19.18
C ALA A 288 -0.82 3.33 -19.46
N ALA A 289 -0.31 2.92 -20.62
CA ALA A 289 -0.24 1.53 -21.09
C ALA A 289 1.19 0.94 -21.15
N ALA A 290 2.25 1.76 -21.05
CA ALA A 290 3.64 1.31 -21.18
C ALA A 290 4.56 1.75 -20.02
N ALA A 291 4.98 0.78 -19.19
CA ALA A 291 6.08 0.98 -18.24
C ALA A 291 7.42 1.21 -18.95
N THR A 292 8.30 2.03 -18.36
CA THR A 292 9.66 2.30 -18.84
C THR A 292 10.68 2.23 -17.70
N ASN A 293 11.96 2.18 -18.05
CA ASN A 293 13.06 2.04 -17.10
C ASN A 293 13.52 3.37 -16.51
N GLU A 294 13.22 4.50 -17.15
CA GLU A 294 13.84 5.80 -16.86
C GLU A 294 12.83 6.93 -17.02
N LEU A 295 12.81 7.86 -16.06
CA LEU A 295 12.14 9.16 -16.16
C LEU A 295 13.20 10.19 -16.52
N GLU A 296 13.17 10.65 -17.76
CA GLU A 296 14.07 11.71 -18.23
C GLU A 296 13.51 13.09 -17.88
N PHE A 297 14.37 13.91 -17.30
CA PHE A 297 14.14 15.34 -17.07
C PHE A 297 15.05 16.16 -17.99
N SER A 298 14.47 17.13 -18.69
CA SER A 298 15.23 18.25 -19.27
C SER A 298 15.68 19.19 -18.15
N VAL A 299 16.94 19.59 -18.15
CA VAL A 299 17.53 20.50 -17.14
C VAL A 299 17.75 21.88 -17.75
N ASN A 300 17.07 22.88 -17.21
CA ASN A 300 17.34 24.28 -17.54
C ASN A 300 18.64 24.71 -16.84
N VAL A 301 19.76 24.71 -17.56
CA VAL A 301 21.10 24.99 -17.02
C VAL A 301 21.21 26.35 -16.31
N ALA A 302 20.44 27.36 -16.73
CA ALA A 302 20.49 28.71 -16.15
C ALA A 302 19.75 28.83 -14.80
N THR A 303 18.75 27.98 -14.55
CA THR A 303 17.89 28.07 -13.35
C THR A 303 17.95 26.82 -12.45
N GLY A 304 18.51 25.72 -12.96
CA GLY A 304 18.54 24.43 -12.28
C GLY A 304 17.20 23.69 -12.23
N VAL A 305 16.15 24.21 -12.89
CA VAL A 305 14.81 23.59 -13.00
C VAL A 305 14.91 22.29 -13.79
N LEU A 306 14.22 21.25 -13.31
CA LEU A 306 14.09 19.96 -13.98
C LEU A 306 12.64 19.75 -14.40
N THR A 307 12.40 19.40 -15.67
CA THR A 307 11.06 19.12 -16.22
C THR A 307 11.04 17.74 -16.84
N ALA A 308 10.19 16.85 -16.31
CA ALA A 308 10.02 15.50 -16.85
C ALA A 308 8.99 15.45 -18.00
N ASN A 309 9.20 14.51 -18.93
CA ASN A 309 8.29 14.26 -20.06
C ASN A 309 7.45 12.98 -19.90
N ASN A 310 7.75 12.13 -18.92
CA ASN A 310 7.06 10.85 -18.67
C ASN A 310 6.26 10.89 -17.37
N ILE A 311 5.50 9.83 -17.09
CA ILE A 311 4.64 9.72 -15.91
C ILE A 311 5.40 8.97 -14.80
N LEU A 312 5.46 9.57 -13.61
CA LEU A 312 5.87 8.89 -12.38
C LEU A 312 4.62 8.37 -11.66
N LYS A 313 4.58 7.10 -11.28
CA LYS A 313 3.48 6.50 -10.48
C LYS A 313 4.02 5.76 -9.26
N ILE A 314 3.21 5.70 -8.21
CA ILE A 314 3.38 4.73 -7.12
C ILE A 314 2.79 3.39 -7.56
N MET A 315 3.55 2.32 -7.39
CA MET A 315 3.17 0.95 -7.78
C MET A 315 3.29 -0.03 -6.62
N PHE A 316 2.30 -0.90 -6.46
CA PHE A 316 2.44 -2.14 -5.69
C PHE A 316 3.20 -3.18 -6.51
N GLY A 317 4.29 -3.68 -5.94
CA GLY A 317 5.26 -4.49 -6.65
C GLY A 317 6.02 -3.71 -7.73
N LYS A 318 7.03 -4.35 -8.32
CA LYS A 318 7.81 -3.73 -9.41
C LYS A 318 6.96 -3.61 -10.67
N SER A 319 6.95 -2.44 -11.30
CA SER A 319 6.29 -2.24 -12.59
C SER A 319 6.97 -3.07 -13.68
N SER A 320 6.17 -3.71 -14.52
CA SER A 320 6.65 -4.45 -15.70
C SER A 320 5.52 -4.59 -16.72
N ALA A 321 5.81 -5.11 -17.91
CA ALA A 321 4.78 -5.46 -18.89
C ALA A 321 3.72 -6.46 -18.37
N THR A 322 3.97 -7.15 -17.25
CA THR A 322 3.02 -8.06 -16.57
C THR A 322 2.50 -7.54 -15.23
N ASN A 323 2.98 -6.38 -14.77
CA ASN A 323 2.48 -5.67 -13.59
C ASN A 323 2.31 -4.18 -13.92
N MET A 324 1.15 -3.87 -14.48
CA MET A 324 0.68 -2.52 -14.80
C MET A 324 -0.32 -2.05 -13.74
N PRO A 325 -0.46 -0.73 -13.50
CA PRO A 325 -1.38 -0.20 -12.49
C PRO A 325 -2.81 -0.64 -12.77
N LYS A 326 -3.42 -1.32 -11.80
CA LYS A 326 -4.86 -1.65 -11.78
C LYS A 326 -5.69 -0.60 -11.02
N VAL A 327 -5.02 0.18 -10.18
CA VAL A 327 -5.57 1.27 -9.37
C VAL A 327 -4.51 2.37 -9.39
N ASP A 328 -4.92 3.60 -9.65
CA ASP A 328 -4.03 4.76 -9.50
C ASP A 328 -3.94 5.13 -8.02
N LEU A 329 -2.76 4.89 -7.43
CA LEU A 329 -2.46 5.21 -6.03
C LEU A 329 -2.06 6.69 -5.89
N GLU A 330 -1.06 7.10 -6.67
CA GLU A 330 -0.61 8.48 -6.83
C GLU A 330 0.21 8.57 -8.12
N SER A 331 0.04 9.66 -8.87
CA SER A 331 0.71 9.88 -10.16
C SER A 331 1.17 11.34 -10.34
N TYR A 332 2.21 11.51 -11.15
CA TYR A 332 2.71 12.81 -11.59
C TYR A 332 3.01 12.75 -13.09
N GLU A 333 2.17 13.42 -13.88
CA GLU A 333 2.46 13.73 -15.29
C GLU A 333 3.15 15.10 -15.39
N GLU A 334 4.18 15.22 -16.24
CA GLU A 334 4.95 16.46 -16.42
C GLU A 334 5.47 17.04 -15.10
N LEU A 335 6.15 16.20 -14.31
CA LEU A 335 6.73 16.57 -13.03
C LEU A 335 7.79 17.69 -13.21
N VAL A 336 7.58 18.82 -12.56
CA VAL A 336 8.54 19.94 -12.54
C VAL A 336 9.10 20.11 -11.14
N LEU A 337 10.43 20.20 -11.06
CA LEU A 337 11.20 20.41 -9.84
C LEU A 337 11.97 21.73 -9.98
N THR A 338 11.55 22.75 -9.25
CA THR A 338 12.19 24.07 -9.23
C THR A 338 13.03 24.23 -7.97
N PRO A 339 14.35 24.53 -8.05
CA PRO A 339 15.18 24.78 -6.88
C PRO A 339 14.59 25.90 -6.02
N TYR A 340 14.47 25.67 -4.71
CA TYR A 340 13.92 26.64 -3.78
C TYR A 340 15.01 27.25 -2.90
N GLN A 341 14.96 28.57 -2.76
CA GLN A 341 15.66 29.31 -1.73
C GLN A 341 14.64 30.13 -0.94
N ALA A 342 14.72 30.06 0.39
CA ALA A 342 13.83 30.82 1.26
C ALA A 342 14.09 32.32 1.09
N VAL A 343 13.06 33.04 0.62
CA VAL A 343 13.10 34.49 0.42
C VAL A 343 12.05 35.16 1.29
N ALA A 344 12.43 36.27 1.93
CA ALA A 344 11.45 37.18 2.52
C ALA A 344 10.68 37.87 1.39
N GLY A 345 9.37 37.96 1.51
CA GLY A 345 8.51 38.65 0.55
C GLY A 345 7.17 39.00 1.18
N LYS A 346 6.61 40.14 0.77
CA LYS A 346 5.25 40.54 1.16
C LYS A 346 4.25 39.63 0.44
N PRO A 347 3.37 38.88 1.13
CA PRO A 347 2.35 38.04 0.49
C PRO A 347 1.43 38.85 -0.44
N GLU A 348 0.89 38.21 -1.47
CA GLU A 348 -0.27 38.75 -2.20
C GLU A 348 -1.44 39.00 -1.24
N THR A 349 -2.20 40.08 -1.46
CA THR A 349 -3.39 40.40 -0.66
C THR A 349 -4.46 39.31 -0.84
N PRO A 350 -4.95 38.69 0.25
CA PRO A 350 -6.11 37.79 0.21
C PRO A 350 -7.31 38.41 -0.48
N LYS A 351 -8.06 37.61 -1.26
CA LYS A 351 -9.31 38.04 -1.88
C LYS A 351 -10.48 37.38 -1.17
N LEU A 352 -11.47 38.15 -0.73
CA LEU A 352 -12.73 37.60 -0.24
C LEU A 352 -13.39 36.83 -1.39
N HIS A 353 -13.60 35.53 -1.20
CA HIS A 353 -14.31 34.68 -2.16
C HIS A 353 -15.81 34.71 -1.90
N TYR A 354 -16.19 34.55 -0.64
CA TYR A 354 -17.58 34.35 -0.22
C TYR A 354 -17.79 34.93 1.18
N CYS A 355 -18.95 35.57 1.35
CA CYS A 355 -19.45 36.02 2.63
C CYS A 355 -20.96 35.72 2.67
N SER A 356 -21.42 35.05 3.72
CA SER A 356 -22.85 34.87 3.98
C SER A 356 -23.16 34.93 5.46
N ALA A 357 -24.41 35.22 5.77
CA ALA A 357 -24.95 35.13 7.12
C ALA A 357 -26.28 34.37 7.07
N ALA A 358 -26.33 33.21 7.71
CA ALA A 358 -27.53 32.38 7.84
C ALA A 358 -27.83 32.17 9.32
N ASP A 359 -29.10 32.00 9.67
CA ASP A 359 -29.46 31.61 11.03
C ASP A 359 -29.10 30.13 11.25
N SER A 360 -28.76 29.76 12.48
CA SER A 360 -28.46 28.38 12.85
C SER A 360 -29.68 27.47 12.69
N TYR A 361 -29.48 26.16 12.64
CA TYR A 361 -30.58 25.19 12.43
C TYR A 361 -31.67 25.25 13.50
N ASP A 362 -31.31 25.64 14.73
CA ASP A 362 -32.20 25.89 15.87
C ASP A 362 -32.66 27.35 15.99
N TYR A 363 -32.27 28.22 15.05
CA TYR A 363 -32.54 29.66 15.00
C TYR A 363 -32.07 30.47 16.23
N THR A 364 -31.17 29.92 17.06
CA THR A 364 -30.67 30.62 18.27
C THR A 364 -29.54 31.60 17.99
N GLN A 365 -28.83 31.44 16.86
CA GLN A 365 -27.63 32.20 16.51
C GLN A 365 -27.62 32.57 15.03
N LYS A 366 -26.87 33.61 14.66
CA LYS A 366 -26.60 33.95 13.26
C LYS A 366 -25.15 33.60 12.93
N ILE A 367 -24.96 32.61 12.06
CA ILE A 367 -23.66 32.11 11.64
C ILE A 367 -23.21 32.93 10.42
N THR A 368 -22.06 33.59 10.53
CA THR A 368 -21.41 34.26 9.41
C THR A 368 -20.25 33.41 8.90
N THR A 369 -20.29 33.05 7.62
CA THR A 369 -19.24 32.27 6.95
C THR A 369 -18.45 33.19 6.03
N LEU A 370 -17.13 33.24 6.23
CA LEU A 370 -16.18 33.94 5.38
C LEU A 370 -15.26 32.91 4.71
N ALA A 371 -15.10 33.00 3.39
CA ALA A 371 -14.08 32.24 2.66
C ALA A 371 -13.18 33.21 1.88
N PHE A 372 -11.88 32.95 1.89
CA PHE A 372 -10.88 33.77 1.20
C PHE A 372 -10.10 32.92 0.20
N TYR A 373 -9.90 33.44 -1.00
CA TYR A 373 -8.82 32.97 -1.87
C TYR A 373 -7.51 33.57 -1.38
N VAL A 374 -6.61 32.67 -1.00
CA VAL A 374 -5.26 32.99 -0.55
C VAL A 374 -4.24 32.24 -1.38
N LYS A 375 -3.03 32.78 -1.48
CA LYS A 375 -1.92 32.14 -2.19
C LYS A 375 -0.63 32.23 -1.39
N ASN A 376 0.21 31.23 -1.56
CA ASN A 376 1.58 31.17 -1.03
C ASN A 376 2.60 31.83 -1.98
N VAL A 377 2.27 33.01 -2.50
CA VAL A 377 3.18 33.81 -3.34
C VAL A 377 3.29 35.25 -2.85
N SER A 378 4.45 35.86 -3.07
CA SER A 378 4.65 37.29 -2.84
C SER A 378 4.01 38.15 -3.93
N VAL A 379 3.88 39.45 -3.66
CA VAL A 379 3.51 40.45 -4.68
C VAL A 379 4.44 40.48 -5.91
N ASP A 380 5.66 39.92 -5.79
CA ASP A 380 6.63 39.78 -6.88
C ASP A 380 6.58 38.39 -7.55
N GLY A 381 5.57 37.57 -7.23
CA GLY A 381 5.40 36.21 -7.77
C GLY A 381 6.34 35.14 -7.19
N LYS A 382 7.07 35.42 -6.10
CA LYS A 382 7.99 34.45 -5.48
C LYS A 382 7.23 33.49 -4.56
N TYR A 383 7.57 32.20 -4.59
CA TYR A 383 6.98 31.21 -3.67
C TYR A 383 7.37 31.51 -2.20
N LEU A 384 6.36 31.57 -1.34
CA LEU A 384 6.51 31.74 0.10
C LEU A 384 6.21 30.41 0.79
N ASN A 385 7.03 30.02 1.77
CA ASN A 385 6.83 28.77 2.49
C ASN A 385 5.56 28.85 3.37
N PRO A 386 4.51 28.03 3.12
CA PRO A 386 3.26 28.07 3.89
C PRO A 386 3.44 27.86 5.40
N GLU A 387 4.41 27.04 5.81
CA GLU A 387 4.74 26.76 7.23
C GLU A 387 5.26 27.99 8.00
N LYS A 388 5.53 29.09 7.29
CA LYS A 388 5.95 30.39 7.85
C LYS A 388 4.93 31.50 7.58
N MET A 389 3.74 31.15 7.09
CA MET A 389 2.67 32.09 6.77
C MET A 389 1.48 31.92 7.72
N TYR A 390 0.88 33.04 8.10
CA TYR A 390 -0.26 33.11 8.98
C TYR A 390 -1.26 34.14 8.46
N TYR A 391 -2.54 33.95 8.82
CA TYR A 391 -3.61 34.90 8.61
C TYR A 391 -4.08 35.49 9.93
N ASN A 392 -4.34 36.79 9.90
CA ASN A 392 -5.03 37.49 10.96
C ASN A 392 -6.31 38.10 10.38
N ILE A 393 -7.41 37.98 11.11
CA ILE A 393 -8.70 38.58 10.74
C ILE A 393 -8.91 39.83 11.60
N TYR A 394 -9.30 40.94 10.97
CA TYR A 394 -9.63 42.19 11.66
C TYR A 394 -11.11 42.48 11.42
N LEU A 395 -11.87 42.70 12.47
CA LEU A 395 -13.31 42.96 12.43
C LEU A 395 -13.60 44.39 12.89
N ASN A 396 -14.63 45.03 12.30
CA ASN A 396 -15.16 46.32 12.72
C ASN A 396 -14.08 47.41 12.93
N ASP A 397 -13.18 47.57 11.96
CA ASP A 397 -12.05 48.52 11.97
C ASP A 397 -11.10 48.40 13.17
N SER A 398 -11.10 47.26 13.86
CA SER A 398 -10.16 46.96 14.94
C SER A 398 -8.71 47.03 14.47
N LYS A 399 -7.84 47.60 15.31
CA LYS A 399 -6.37 47.60 15.12
C LYS A 399 -5.68 46.35 15.66
N THR A 400 -6.38 45.56 16.48
CA THR A 400 -5.89 44.27 16.97
C THR A 400 -6.58 43.14 16.22
N PRO A 401 -5.85 42.07 15.88
CA PRO A 401 -6.44 40.90 15.25
C PRO A 401 -7.47 40.23 16.17
N PHE A 402 -8.50 39.65 15.57
CA PHE A 402 -9.51 38.88 16.27
C PHE A 402 -8.92 37.55 16.74
N THR A 403 -9.18 37.19 17.99
CA THR A 403 -8.77 35.92 18.58
C THR A 403 -9.96 34.97 18.64
N PHE A 404 -9.80 33.79 18.04
CA PHE A 404 -10.75 32.70 18.13
C PHE A 404 -10.53 31.95 19.44
N GLU A 405 -11.42 32.17 20.41
CA GLU A 405 -11.33 31.58 21.74
C GLU A 405 -11.88 30.14 21.74
N LYS A 406 -11.13 29.20 22.30
CA LYS A 406 -11.54 27.79 22.49
C LYS A 406 -12.81 27.65 23.32
N SER A 407 -13.03 28.56 24.27
CA SER A 407 -14.24 28.63 25.09
C SER A 407 -15.52 28.82 24.28
N ARG A 408 -15.41 29.41 23.08
CA ARG A 408 -16.52 29.69 22.15
C ARG A 408 -16.52 28.74 20.95
N TYR A 409 -15.33 28.33 20.51
CA TYR A 409 -15.12 27.41 19.40
C TYR A 409 -14.50 26.11 19.92
N TYR A 410 -15.35 25.24 20.47
CA TYR A 410 -14.94 24.02 21.21
C TYR A 410 -14.11 23.00 20.39
N TYR A 411 -14.14 23.12 19.05
CA TYR A 411 -13.35 22.32 18.12
C TYR A 411 -11.90 22.82 17.96
N LEU A 412 -11.53 23.95 18.57
CA LEU A 412 -10.14 24.41 18.61
C LEU A 412 -9.36 23.76 19.77
N GLU A 413 -8.11 23.38 19.52
CA GLU A 413 -7.24 22.83 20.57
C GLU A 413 -6.83 23.89 21.61
N LYS A 414 -6.74 25.14 21.19
CA LYS A 414 -6.31 26.33 21.97
C LYS A 414 -6.87 27.60 21.32
N ASP A 415 -6.71 28.75 21.97
CA ASP A 415 -7.04 30.04 21.35
C ASP A 415 -6.12 30.34 20.15
N ILE A 416 -6.66 30.91 19.08
CA ILE A 416 -5.93 31.19 17.83
C ILE A 416 -6.11 32.64 17.40
N THR A 417 -5.00 33.35 17.21
CA THR A 417 -4.95 34.73 16.65
C THR A 417 -4.21 34.75 15.32
N ASP A 418 -3.08 34.03 15.25
CA ASP A 418 -2.31 33.75 14.04
C ASP A 418 -2.77 32.40 13.47
N ILE A 419 -3.70 32.44 12.52
CA ILE A 419 -4.23 31.22 11.87
C ILE A 419 -3.16 30.71 10.91
N PRO A 420 -2.60 29.49 11.07
CA PRO A 420 -1.61 28.95 10.14
C PRO A 420 -2.15 28.87 8.71
N PHE A 421 -1.30 29.08 7.69
CA PHE A 421 -1.72 29.02 6.29
C PHE A 421 -2.41 27.69 5.94
N ASN A 422 -1.86 26.58 6.44
CA ASN A 422 -2.32 25.22 6.18
C ASN A 422 -3.38 24.73 7.19
N TYR A 423 -4.04 25.63 7.94
CA TYR A 423 -5.08 25.25 8.89
C TYR A 423 -6.34 24.77 8.16
N SER A 424 -6.79 23.55 8.45
CA SER A 424 -7.89 22.83 7.78
C SER A 424 -8.91 22.26 8.76
#